data_AF-A0A7Y9SVB8-F1
#
_entry.id   AF-A0A7Y9SVB8-F1
#
_cell.length_a   1.000
_cell.length_b   1.000
_cell.length_c   1.000
_cell.angle_alpha   90.00
_cell.angle_beta   90.00
_cell.angle_gamma   90.00
#
_symmetry.space_group_name_H-M   'P 1'
#
loop_
_entity.id
_entity.type
_entity.pdbx_description
1 polymer ?
#
loop_
_entity_poly.entity_id
_entity_poly.type
_entity_poly.pdbx_seq_one_letter_code
_entity_poly.pdbx_strand_id
1 'polypeptide(L)'
;MAKTLSVEEAEARANQLQQERLSAIRGLAEARQNVVDVRADADRRRAELERELAASVSDAERDDVLRYNAALSAGWTDAELRKIGFDEPDKKQRTRKRAARKQTSSQSAPASANGSEGGGSDLV
;
A
#
# COMPACT_ATOMS: atom_id res chain seq x y z
N MET A 1 -10.54 -0.46 -71.03
CA MET A 1 -9.14 0.00 -71.17
C MET A 1 -8.61 0.26 -69.78
N ALA A 2 -7.57 -0.45 -69.34
CA ALA A 2 -6.94 -0.21 -68.05
C ALA A 2 -6.25 1.16 -68.10
N LYS A 3 -6.67 2.11 -67.26
CA LYS A 3 -5.92 3.35 -67.04
C LYS A 3 -4.65 2.98 -66.30
N THR A 4 -3.54 2.87 -67.04
CA THR A 4 -2.20 2.78 -66.46
C THR A 4 -1.91 4.11 -65.77
N LEU A 5 -1.76 4.09 -64.45
CA LEU A 5 -1.35 5.26 -63.68
C LEU A 5 -0.03 5.81 -64.22
N SER A 6 0.12 7.14 -64.25
CA SER A 6 1.44 7.73 -64.48
C SER A 6 2.36 7.40 -63.29
N VAL A 7 3.68 7.44 -63.53
CA VAL A 7 4.68 7.19 -62.49
C VAL A 7 4.48 8.16 -61.31
N GLU A 8 4.26 9.44 -61.59
CA GLU A 8 4.04 10.48 -60.57
C GLU A 8 2.77 10.23 -59.75
N GLU A 9 1.67 9.77 -60.37
CA GLU A 9 0.46 9.44 -59.63
C GLU A 9 0.63 8.18 -58.76
N ALA A 10 1.39 7.19 -59.25
CA ALA A 10 1.71 5.99 -58.48
C ALA A 10 2.58 6.33 -57.25
N GLU A 11 3.58 7.19 -57.43
CA GLU A 11 4.43 7.69 -56.34
C GLU A 11 3.64 8.53 -55.33
N ALA A 12 2.77 9.43 -55.79
CA ALA A 12 1.93 10.24 -54.91
C ALA A 12 1.02 9.35 -54.04
N ARG A 13 0.39 8.33 -54.62
CA ARG A 13 -0.44 7.38 -53.87
C ARG A 13 0.36 6.54 -52.90
N ALA A 14 1.55 6.06 -53.29
CA ALA A 14 2.42 5.30 -52.41
C ALA A 14 2.88 6.13 -51.21
N ASN A 15 3.27 7.39 -51.46
CA ASN A 15 3.64 8.34 -50.41
C ASN A 15 2.48 8.64 -49.47
N GLN A 16 1.28 8.90 -50.01
CA GLN A 16 0.10 9.12 -49.18
C GLN A 16 -0.18 7.92 -48.27
N LEU A 17 -0.19 6.71 -48.83
CA LEU A 17 -0.43 5.49 -48.07
C LEU A 17 0.64 5.25 -47.00
N GLN A 18 1.90 5.59 -47.28
CA GLN A 18 2.97 5.53 -46.30
C GLN A 18 2.77 6.54 -45.17
N GLN A 19 2.33 7.77 -45.47
CA GLN A 19 2.04 8.78 -44.45
C GLN A 19 0.85 8.39 -43.57
N GLU A 20 -0.20 7.79 -44.15
CA GLU A 20 -1.35 7.26 -43.41
C GLU A 20 -0.92 6.18 -42.42
N ARG A 21 -0.06 5.25 -42.86
CA ARG A 21 0.52 4.21 -41.98
C ARG A 21 1.36 4.79 -40.85
N LEU A 22 2.22 5.78 -41.16
CA LEU A 22 3.03 6.46 -40.16
C LEU A 22 2.18 7.21 -39.14
N SER A 23 1.12 7.89 -39.59
CA SER A 23 0.15 8.57 -38.73
C SER A 23 -0.54 7.59 -37.79
N ALA A 24 -0.98 6.44 -38.31
CA ALA A 24 -1.62 5.40 -37.49
C ALA A 24 -0.68 4.86 -36.40
N ILE A 25 0.59 4.60 -36.72
CA ILE A 25 1.59 4.14 -35.74
C ILE A 25 1.86 5.23 -34.70
N ARG A 26 1.95 6.51 -35.11
CA ARG A 26 2.11 7.63 -34.19
C ARG A 26 0.95 7.70 -33.19
N GLY A 27 -0.29 7.68 -33.67
CA GLY A 27 -1.47 7.70 -32.81
C GLY A 27 -1.51 6.50 -31.85
N LEU A 28 -1.10 5.31 -32.30
CA LEU A 28 -0.98 4.14 -31.42
C LEU A 28 0.08 4.33 -30.33
N ALA A 29 1.25 4.89 -30.68
CA ALA A 29 2.32 5.14 -29.72
C ALA A 29 1.89 6.17 -28.67
N GLU A 30 1.25 7.27 -29.09
CA GLU A 30 0.69 8.29 -28.21
C GLU A 30 -0.36 7.71 -27.26
N ALA A 31 -1.29 6.89 -27.78
CA ALA A 31 -2.31 6.25 -26.95
C ALA A 31 -1.70 5.30 -25.91
N ARG A 32 -0.66 4.53 -26.28
CA ARG A 32 0.05 3.65 -25.34
C ARG A 32 0.79 4.44 -24.28
N GLN A 33 1.46 5.53 -24.66
CA GLN A 33 2.16 6.39 -23.71
C GLN A 33 1.17 7.01 -22.72
N ASN A 34 0.05 7.55 -23.21
CA ASN A 34 -0.99 8.11 -22.36
C ASN A 34 -1.55 7.10 -21.36
N VAL A 35 -1.71 5.82 -21.74
CA VAL A 35 -2.13 4.77 -20.79
C VAL A 35 -1.09 4.56 -19.69
N VAL A 36 0.20 4.59 -20.02
CA VAL A 36 1.29 4.47 -19.03
C VAL A 36 1.27 5.66 -18.07
N ASP A 37 1.16 6.87 -18.61
CA ASP A 37 1.16 8.11 -17.83
C ASP A 37 -0.04 8.17 -16.88
N VAL A 38 -1.25 7.89 -17.39
CA VAL A 38 -2.48 7.87 -16.58
C VAL A 38 -2.40 6.83 -15.47
N ARG A 39 -1.82 5.65 -15.72
CA ARG A 39 -1.64 4.62 -14.69
C ARG A 39 -0.66 5.08 -13.61
N ALA A 40 0.48 5.63 -14.00
CA ALA A 40 1.46 6.15 -13.06
C ALA A 40 0.86 7.26 -12.19
N ASP A 41 0.04 8.13 -12.78
CA ASP A 41 -0.65 9.21 -12.06
C ASP A 41 -1.70 8.67 -11.09
N ALA A 42 -2.50 7.70 -11.54
CA ALA A 42 -3.50 7.04 -10.71
C ALA A 42 -2.86 6.33 -9.50
N ASP A 43 -1.74 5.64 -9.70
CA ASP A 43 -1.02 4.95 -8.63
C ASP A 43 -0.47 5.94 -7.59
N ARG A 44 0.08 7.08 -8.04
CA ARG A 44 0.53 8.15 -7.13
C ARG A 44 -0.63 8.74 -6.33
N ARG A 45 -1.73 9.07 -7.01
CA ARG A 45 -2.95 9.61 -6.38
C ARG A 45 -3.53 8.65 -5.35
N ARG A 46 -3.57 7.36 -5.67
CA ARG A 46 -4.06 6.32 -4.77
C ARG A 46 -3.19 6.22 -3.52
N ALA A 47 -1.86 6.19 -3.69
CA ALA A 47 -0.94 6.11 -2.56
C ALA A 47 -1.05 7.34 -1.63
N GLU A 48 -1.28 8.53 -2.18
CA GLU A 48 -1.54 9.74 -1.41
C GLU A 48 -2.84 9.65 -0.60
N LEU A 49 -3.95 9.27 -1.26
CA LEU A 49 -5.25 9.09 -0.59
C LEU A 49 -5.20 8.02 0.51
N GLU A 50 -4.50 6.91 0.27
CA GLU A 50 -4.33 5.85 1.28
C GLU A 50 -3.57 6.38 2.51
N ARG A 51 -2.55 7.24 2.32
CA ARG A 51 -1.83 7.87 3.44
C ARG A 51 -2.70 8.85 4.21
N GLU A 52 -3.44 9.70 3.51
CA GLU A 52 -4.36 10.67 4.13
C GLU A 52 -5.44 9.96 4.94
N LEU A 53 -6.06 8.91 4.37
CA LEU A 53 -7.07 8.13 5.05
C LEU A 53 -6.50 7.42 6.29
N ALA A 54 -5.31 6.81 6.16
CA ALA A 54 -4.63 6.18 7.29
C ALA A 54 -4.31 7.19 8.41
N ALA A 55 -3.86 8.39 8.06
CA ALA A 55 -3.62 9.46 9.02
C ALA A 55 -4.91 9.89 9.73
N SER A 56 -5.98 10.16 8.96
CA SER A 56 -7.29 10.56 9.48
C SER A 56 -7.87 9.51 10.45
N VAL A 57 -7.84 8.23 10.07
CA VAL A 57 -8.28 7.13 10.95
C VAL A 57 -7.41 7.08 12.21
N SER A 58 -6.09 7.20 12.06
CA SER A 58 -5.18 7.17 13.22
C SER A 58 -5.40 8.33 14.19
N ASP A 59 -5.73 9.51 13.67
CA ASP A 59 -6.03 10.71 14.47
C ASP A 59 -7.37 10.53 15.20
N ALA A 60 -8.40 10.04 14.51
CA ALA A 60 -9.70 9.73 15.12
C ALA A 60 -9.57 8.67 16.24
N GLU A 61 -8.83 7.59 16.00
CA GLU A 61 -8.54 6.58 17.03
C GLU A 61 -7.77 7.16 18.23
N ARG A 62 -6.90 8.16 18.00
CA ARG A 62 -6.16 8.83 19.08
C ARG A 62 -7.08 9.72 19.92
N ASP A 63 -7.97 10.48 19.27
CA ASP A 63 -8.95 11.29 19.99
C ASP A 63 -9.90 10.40 20.81
N ASP A 64 -10.42 9.31 20.26
CA ASP A 64 -11.27 8.36 20.99
C ASP A 64 -10.60 7.86 22.29
N VAL A 65 -9.34 7.39 22.19
CA VAL A 65 -8.55 6.97 23.35
C VAL A 65 -8.37 8.11 24.36
N LEU A 66 -8.12 9.33 23.89
CA LEU A 66 -7.95 10.51 24.73
C LEU A 66 -9.25 10.86 25.46
N ARG A 67 -10.39 10.85 24.77
CA ARG A 67 -11.72 11.13 25.35
C ARG A 67 -12.13 10.08 26.37
N TYR A 68 -11.92 8.80 26.06
CA TYR A 68 -12.17 7.72 27.00
C TYR A 68 -11.30 7.87 28.26
N ASN A 69 -10.01 8.17 28.11
CA ASN A 69 -9.13 8.43 29.25
C ASN A 69 -9.58 9.65 30.07
N ALA A 70 -10.07 10.72 29.43
CA ALA A 70 -10.60 11.88 30.13
C ALA A 70 -11.84 11.52 30.96
N ALA A 71 -12.72 10.65 30.45
CA ALA A 71 -13.85 10.13 31.23
C ALA A 71 -13.38 9.34 32.46
N LEU A 72 -12.37 8.47 32.31
CA LEU A 72 -11.79 7.75 33.46
C LEU A 72 -11.21 8.71 34.50
N SER A 73 -10.45 9.72 34.06
CA SER A 73 -9.89 10.75 34.95
C SER A 73 -10.96 11.60 35.62
N ALA A 74 -12.14 11.73 35.04
CA ALA A 74 -13.31 12.39 35.62
C ALA A 74 -14.06 11.50 36.64
N GLY A 75 -13.60 10.28 36.89
CA GLY A 75 -14.14 9.37 37.90
C GLY A 75 -15.08 8.30 37.35
N TRP A 76 -15.29 8.22 36.03
CA TRP A 76 -16.04 7.11 35.44
C TRP A 76 -15.23 5.83 35.50
N THR A 77 -15.88 4.72 35.83
CA THR A 77 -15.27 3.39 35.73
C THR A 77 -15.53 2.75 34.36
N ASP A 78 -14.65 1.83 33.95
CA ASP A 78 -14.85 1.04 32.72
C ASP A 78 -16.20 0.30 32.71
N ALA A 79 -16.70 -0.13 33.88
CA ALA A 79 -17.98 -0.83 34.01
C ALA A 79 -19.17 0.12 33.79
N GLU A 80 -19.09 1.34 34.29
CA GLU A 80 -20.14 2.35 34.10
C GLU A 80 -20.19 2.82 32.64
N LEU A 81 -19.03 3.04 32.02
CA LEU A 81 -18.95 3.39 30.60
C LEU A 81 -19.58 2.31 29.71
N ARG A 82 -19.26 1.02 29.96
CA ARG A 82 -19.91 -0.08 29.25
C ARG A 82 -21.41 -0.16 29.49
N LYS A 83 -21.86 0.11 30.71
CA LYS A 83 -23.30 0.08 31.06
C LYS A 83 -24.10 1.12 30.27
N ILE A 84 -23.50 2.25 29.93
CA ILE A 84 -24.12 3.31 29.12
C ILE A 84 -23.79 3.19 27.61
N GLY A 85 -23.12 2.11 27.20
CA GLY A 85 -22.85 1.79 25.79
C GLY A 85 -21.53 2.32 25.23
N PHE A 86 -20.64 2.87 26.06
CA PHE A 86 -19.28 3.22 25.64
C PHE A 86 -18.32 2.07 25.97
N ASP A 87 -18.02 1.27 24.94
CA ASP A 87 -17.01 0.23 25.02
C ASP A 87 -15.58 0.82 25.05
N GLU A 88 -14.61 -0.02 25.42
CA GLU A 88 -13.21 0.39 25.40
C GLU A 88 -12.72 0.65 23.96
N PRO A 89 -12.00 1.75 23.69
CA PRO A 89 -11.46 2.05 22.38
C PRO A 89 -10.70 0.88 21.74
N ASP A 90 -10.98 0.59 20.47
CA ASP A 90 -10.42 -0.54 19.74
C ASP A 90 -8.88 -0.57 19.79
N LYS A 91 -8.26 0.61 19.70
CA LYS A 91 -6.80 0.76 19.80
C LYS A 91 -6.26 0.32 21.15
N LYS A 92 -6.97 0.60 22.25
CA LYS A 92 -6.61 0.11 23.58
C LYS A 92 -6.79 -1.40 23.68
N GLN A 93 -7.92 -1.93 23.18
CA GLN A 93 -8.18 -3.37 23.18
C GLN A 93 -7.11 -4.15 22.40
N ARG A 94 -6.74 -3.68 21.20
CA ARG A 94 -5.69 -4.28 20.36
C ARG A 94 -4.33 -4.27 21.05
N THR A 95 -3.98 -3.18 21.73
CA THR A 95 -2.71 -3.04 22.45
C THR A 95 -2.64 -4.00 23.63
N ARG A 96 -3.72 -4.09 24.45
CA ARG A 96 -3.83 -5.07 25.55
C ARG A 96 -3.66 -6.51 25.05
N LYS A 97 -4.35 -6.89 23.98
CA LYS A 97 -4.24 -8.23 23.35
C LYS A 97 -2.81 -8.54 22.88
N ARG A 98 -2.12 -7.56 22.27
CA ARG A 98 -0.71 -7.72 21.86
C ARG A 98 0.24 -7.89 23.05
N ALA A 99 0.04 -7.12 24.12
CA ALA A 99 0.85 -7.21 25.33
C ALA A 99 0.70 -8.58 26.02
N ALA A 100 -0.53 -9.07 26.15
CA ALA A 100 -0.82 -10.38 26.74
C ALA A 100 -0.13 -11.52 25.96
N ARG A 101 -0.14 -11.47 24.63
CA ARG A 101 0.51 -12.49 23.77
C ARG A 101 2.03 -12.51 23.91
N LYS A 102 2.66 -11.35 24.17
CA LYS A 102 4.11 -11.24 24.37
C LYS A 102 4.53 -11.83 25.72
N GLN A 103 3.72 -11.66 26.76
CA GLN A 103 3.99 -12.24 28.08
C GLN A 103 3.95 -13.77 28.08
N THR A 104 3.02 -14.37 27.33
CA THR A 104 2.93 -15.84 27.19
C THR A 104 4.10 -16.47 26.42
N SER A 105 4.70 -15.75 25.46
CA SER A 105 5.87 -16.26 24.72
C SER A 105 7.17 -16.24 25.52
N SER A 106 7.28 -15.34 26.52
CA SER A 106 8.47 -15.22 27.37
C SER A 106 8.51 -16.22 28.53
N GLN A 107 7.40 -16.91 28.83
CA GLN A 107 7.33 -17.94 29.88
C GLN A 107 7.56 -19.37 29.37
N SER A 108 7.66 -19.58 28.05
CA SER A 108 7.77 -20.91 27.44
C SER A 108 9.15 -21.25 26.88
N ALA A 109 10.22 -20.60 27.34
CA ALA A 109 11.59 -21.03 27.03
C ALA A 109 12.02 -22.11 28.04
N PRO A 110 12.07 -23.41 27.68
CA PRO A 110 12.67 -24.40 28.54
C PRO A 110 14.19 -24.15 28.58
N ALA A 111 14.74 -24.16 29.78
CA ALA A 111 16.17 -24.14 30.02
C ALA A 111 16.81 -25.41 29.44
N SER A 112 17.44 -25.30 28.27
CA SER A 112 18.36 -26.32 27.78
C SER A 112 19.76 -25.98 28.26
N ALA A 113 20.17 -26.74 29.26
CA ALA A 113 21.48 -26.76 29.87
C ALA A 113 22.57 -27.20 28.88
N ASN A 114 23.70 -26.51 28.97
CA ASN A 114 25.07 -27.01 29.02
C ASN A 114 25.49 -28.11 28.02
N GLY A 115 26.38 -27.73 27.10
CA GLY A 115 27.11 -28.64 26.22
C GLY A 115 28.48 -28.06 25.86
N SER A 116 29.45 -28.38 26.72
CA SER A 116 30.91 -28.24 26.66
C SER A 116 31.60 -27.93 25.32
N GLU A 117 32.47 -26.91 25.41
CA GLU A 117 33.89 -26.90 25.01
C GLU A 117 34.34 -27.81 23.85
N GLY A 118 34.63 -27.18 22.72
CA GLY A 118 35.52 -27.71 21.68
C GLY A 118 36.65 -26.72 21.42
N GLY A 119 37.77 -26.92 22.11
CA GLY A 119 39.04 -26.26 21.82
C GLY A 119 39.82 -26.96 20.69
N GLY A 120 40.71 -26.20 20.07
CA GLY A 120 41.74 -26.67 19.14
C GLY A 120 41.32 -26.62 17.67
N SER A 121 42.14 -26.21 16.71
CA SER A 121 43.54 -25.80 16.70
C SER A 121 43.81 -25.11 15.36
N ASP A 122 44.82 -24.26 15.33
CA ASP A 122 45.70 -23.95 14.19
C ASP A 122 45.66 -24.95 13.01
N LEU A 123 45.68 -24.44 11.76
CA LEU A 123 46.91 -24.31 10.94
C LEU A 123 46.58 -24.22 9.43
N VAL A 124 47.30 -23.31 8.74
CA VAL A 124 47.52 -23.12 7.28
C VAL A 124 46.46 -22.37 6.47
#